data_AF-A0A7J3NQC2-F1
#
_entry.id   AF-A0A7J3NQC2-F1
#
_cell.length_a   1.000
_cell.length_b   1.000
_cell.length_c   1.000
_cell.angle_alpha   90.00
_cell.angle_beta   90.00
_cell.angle_gamma   90.00
#
_symmetry.space_group_name_H-M   'P 1'
#
loop_
_entity.id
_entity.type
_entity.pdbx_description
1 polymer ?
#
loop_
_entity_poly.entity_id
_entity_poly.type
_entity_poly.pdbx_seq_one_letter_code
_entity_poly.pdbx_strand_id
1 'polypeptide(L)'
;TGGVRSGVHVAKAIAVGANAAGIAHPFLEPAYRGDYQKGRSLTEKLVRELKVTMFLTGSRNVDDLKRTRVIITGRTAEWLRLRGVDVALFARGERPYPKGLNKPKAS
;
A
#
# COMPACT_ATOMS: atom_id res chain seq x y z
N THR A 1 8.41 -4.50 1.05
CA THR A 1 8.23 -5.82 0.38
C THR A 1 8.04 -6.88 1.46
N GLY A 2 7.42 -8.03 1.14
CA GLY A 2 7.10 -9.08 2.12
C GLY A 2 5.62 -9.13 2.51
N GLY A 3 5.04 -10.33 2.61
CA GLY A 3 3.63 -10.54 3.04
C GLY A 3 2.53 -10.01 2.10
N VAL A 4 2.86 -9.34 0.99
CA VAL A 4 1.87 -8.88 0.00
C VAL A 4 1.34 -10.09 -0.78
N ARG A 5 0.01 -10.26 -0.81
CA ARG A 5 -0.68 -11.43 -1.40
C ARG A 5 -1.92 -11.07 -2.22
N SER A 6 -2.34 -9.81 -2.22
CA SER A 6 -3.55 -9.32 -2.88
C SER A 6 -3.38 -7.86 -3.31
N GLY A 7 -4.23 -7.38 -4.23
CA GLY A 7 -4.29 -5.98 -4.63
C GLY A 7 -4.69 -5.05 -3.47
N VAL A 8 -5.46 -5.55 -2.50
CA VAL A 8 -5.76 -4.81 -1.25
C VAL A 8 -4.49 -4.61 -0.42
N HIS A 9 -3.61 -5.60 -0.34
CA HIS A 9 -2.32 -5.43 0.37
C HIS A 9 -1.43 -4.40 -0.34
N VAL A 10 -1.41 -4.40 -1.67
CA VAL A 10 -0.73 -3.38 -2.47
C VAL A 10 -1.28 -1.99 -2.16
N ALA A 11 -2.61 -1.85 -2.18
CA ALA A 11 -3.28 -0.58 -1.89
C ALA A 11 -2.94 -0.06 -0.48
N LYS A 12 -3.00 -0.93 0.54
CA LYS A 12 -2.62 -0.60 1.92
C LYS A 12 -1.17 -0.12 2.01
N ALA A 13 -0.24 -0.82 1.36
CA ALA A 13 1.18 -0.44 1.37
C ALA A 13 1.40 0.96 0.79
N ILE A 14 0.74 1.26 -0.34
CA ILE A 14 0.79 2.58 -0.98
C ILE A 14 0.17 3.66 -0.08
N ALA A 15 -1.01 3.38 0.48
CA ALA A 15 -1.75 4.31 1.33
C ALA A 15 -0.95 4.70 2.60
N VAL A 16 -0.23 3.76 3.21
CA VAL A 16 0.60 4.04 4.40
C VAL A 16 1.97 4.65 4.08
N GLY A 17 2.33 4.81 2.81
CA GLY A 17 3.53 5.57 2.46
C GLY A 17 4.34 5.05 1.27
N ALA A 18 4.19 3.79 0.88
CA ALA A 18 5.08 3.16 -0.08
C ALA A 18 4.96 3.73 -1.49
N ASN A 19 6.07 3.75 -2.23
CA ASN A 19 6.09 4.06 -3.65
C ASN A 19 5.72 2.85 -4.52
N ALA A 20 6.04 1.64 -4.05
CA ALA A 20 5.77 0.38 -4.73
C ALA A 20 5.59 -0.77 -3.74
N ALA A 21 4.93 -1.84 -4.17
CA ALA A 21 4.76 -3.08 -3.43
C ALA A 21 5.31 -4.25 -4.25
N GLY A 22 6.15 -5.08 -3.64
CA GLY A 22 6.74 -6.26 -4.29
C GLY A 22 6.12 -7.57 -3.79
N ILE A 23 5.85 -8.48 -4.73
CA ILE A 23 5.28 -9.81 -4.50
C ILE A 23 6.21 -10.84 -5.14
N ALA A 24 6.74 -11.77 -4.35
CA ALA A 24 7.66 -12.81 -4.83
C ALA A 24 7.01 -14.20 -4.75
N HIS A 25 6.68 -14.66 -3.54
CA HIS A 25 6.28 -16.04 -3.29
C HIS A 25 5.14 -16.59 -4.20
N PRO A 26 4.02 -15.87 -4.42
CA PRO A 26 2.98 -16.31 -5.36
C PRO A 26 3.43 -16.51 -6.82
N PHE A 27 4.51 -15.84 -7.24
CA PHE A 27 5.06 -15.93 -8.60
C PHE A 27 6.15 -16.99 -8.75
N LEU A 28 6.71 -17.52 -7.64
CA LEU A 28 7.76 -18.53 -7.69
C LEU A 28 7.28 -19.83 -8.36
N GLU A 29 6.11 -20.30 -7.96
CA GLU A 29 5.58 -21.57 -8.46
C GLU A 29 5.23 -21.53 -9.97
N PRO A 30 4.49 -20.53 -10.48
CA PRO A 30 4.28 -20.38 -11.92
C PRO A 30 5.58 -20.26 -12.71
N ALA A 31 6.56 -19.51 -12.19
CA ALA A 31 7.85 -19.34 -12.85
C ALA A 31 8.65 -20.65 -12.91
N TYR A 32 8.71 -21.38 -11.80
CA TYR A 32 9.42 -22.66 -11.70
C TYR A 32 8.82 -23.73 -12.61
N ARG A 33 7.49 -23.77 -12.73
CA ARG A 33 6.78 -24.74 -13.61
C ARG A 33 6.67 -24.29 -15.07
N GLY A 34 7.16 -23.10 -15.44
CA GLY A 34 6.99 -22.53 -16.78
C GLY A 34 5.53 -22.19 -17.13
N ASP A 35 4.65 -22.08 -16.14
CA ASP A 35 3.22 -21.78 -16.32
C ASP A 35 3.00 -20.26 -16.37
N TYR A 36 3.34 -19.68 -17.51
CA TYR A 36 3.20 -18.24 -17.74
C TYR A 36 1.73 -17.78 -17.73
N GLN A 37 0.77 -18.66 -18.06
CA GLN A 37 -0.65 -18.34 -18.03
C GLN A 37 -1.11 -18.10 -16.60
N LYS A 38 -0.73 -18.97 -15.66
CA LYS A 38 -1.02 -18.77 -14.24
C LYS A 38 -0.36 -17.51 -13.68
N GLY A 39 0.88 -17.21 -14.09
CA GLY A 39 1.56 -15.96 -13.73
C GLY A 39 0.82 -14.73 -14.24
N ARG A 40 0.32 -14.77 -15.49
CA ARG A 40 -0.49 -13.71 -16.08
C ARG A 40 -1.83 -13.54 -15.36
N SER A 41 -2.57 -14.62 -15.11
CA SER A 41 -3.84 -14.56 -14.38
C SER A 41 -3.68 -14.01 -12.96
N LEU A 42 -2.59 -14.35 -12.28
CA LEU A 42 -2.25 -13.78 -10.98
C LEU A 42 -2.02 -12.26 -11.08
N THR A 43 -1.29 -11.81 -12.10
CA THR A 43 -1.03 -10.39 -12.34
C THR A 43 -2.33 -9.63 -12.61
N GLU A 44 -3.18 -10.16 -13.49
CA GLU A 44 -4.48 -9.56 -13.82
C GLU A 44 -5.40 -9.49 -12.60
N LYS A 45 -5.42 -10.53 -11.75
CA LYS A 45 -6.15 -10.52 -10.48
C LYS A 45 -5.66 -9.41 -9.54
N LEU A 46 -4.34 -9.30 -9.33
CA LEU A 46 -3.75 -8.28 -8.46
C LEU A 46 -4.10 -6.86 -8.94
N VAL A 47 -4.01 -6.61 -10.25
CA VAL A 47 -4.37 -5.32 -10.86
C VAL A 47 -5.86 -5.03 -10.68
N ARG A 48 -6.73 -6.02 -10.89
CA ARG A 48 -8.17 -5.86 -10.69
C ARG A 48 -8.51 -5.53 -9.24
N GLU A 49 -7.98 -6.27 -8.29
CA GLU A 49 -8.20 -6.01 -6.85
C GLU A 49 -7.70 -4.62 -6.43
N LEU A 50 -6.55 -4.19 -6.95
CA LEU A 50 -6.03 -2.85 -6.71
C LEU A 50 -6.98 -1.78 -7.26
N LYS A 51 -7.44 -1.91 -8.51
CA LYS A 51 -8.39 -0.99 -9.13
C LYS A 51 -9.72 -0.93 -8.39
N VAL A 52 -10.25 -2.08 -7.96
CA VAL A 52 -11.46 -2.14 -7.13
C VAL A 52 -11.25 -1.43 -5.81
N THR A 53 -10.12 -1.64 -5.14
CA THR A 53 -9.81 -0.96 -3.89
C THR A 53 -9.73 0.56 -4.09
N MET A 54 -9.02 1.00 -5.13
CA MET A 54 -8.93 2.41 -5.52
C MET A 54 -10.29 3.05 -5.78
N PHE A 55 -11.18 2.34 -6.48
CA PHE A 55 -12.55 2.78 -6.72
C PHE A 55 -13.32 2.96 -5.40
N LEU A 56 -13.26 1.97 -4.51
CA LEU A 56 -13.93 2.00 -3.21
C LEU A 56 -13.37 3.08 -2.27
N THR A 57 -12.12 3.49 -2.44
CA THR A 57 -11.48 4.56 -1.66
C THR A 57 -11.47 5.91 -2.37
N GLY A 58 -12.24 6.07 -3.46
CA GLY A 58 -12.35 7.34 -4.19
C GLY A 58 -11.03 7.83 -4.80
N SER A 59 -10.12 6.92 -5.11
CA SER A 59 -8.76 7.22 -5.59
C SER A 59 -8.68 7.01 -7.10
N ARG A 60 -8.52 8.08 -7.89
CA ARG A 60 -8.49 7.98 -9.37
C ARG A 60 -7.14 7.49 -9.89
N ASN A 61 -6.08 7.73 -9.13
CA ASN A 61 -4.72 7.35 -9.45
C ASN A 61 -3.97 6.93 -8.17
N VAL A 62 -2.71 6.49 -8.34
CA VAL A 62 -1.87 6.01 -7.24
C VAL A 62 -1.51 7.13 -6.25
N ASP A 63 -1.38 8.37 -6.71
CA ASP A 63 -1.07 9.50 -5.83
C ASP A 63 -2.28 9.96 -5.00
N ASP A 64 -3.49 9.82 -5.53
CA ASP A 64 -4.73 9.95 -4.74
C ASP A 64 -4.77 8.85 -3.66
N LEU A 65 -4.45 7.60 -4.03
CA LEU A 65 -4.43 6.47 -3.09
C LEU A 65 -3.41 6.67 -1.97
N LYS A 66 -2.26 7.26 -2.27
CA LYS A 66 -1.23 7.64 -1.29
C LYS A 66 -1.71 8.67 -0.26
N ARG A 67 -2.77 9.42 -0.54
CA ARG A 67 -3.35 10.45 0.33
C ARG A 67 -4.73 10.05 0.87
N THR A 68 -5.17 8.83 0.60
CA THR A 68 -6.44 8.33 1.12
C THR A 68 -6.42 8.27 2.64
N ARG A 69 -7.58 8.45 3.26
CA ARG A 69 -7.72 8.42 4.72
C ARG A 69 -7.73 6.97 5.19
N VAL A 70 -6.77 6.60 6.04
CA VAL A 70 -6.67 5.24 6.58
C VAL A 70 -6.59 5.26 8.09
N ILE A 71 -7.21 4.26 8.72
CA ILE A 71 -7.14 4.06 10.16
C ILE A 71 -6.13 2.95 10.45
N ILE A 72 -5.15 3.25 11.30
CA ILE A 72 -4.19 2.26 11.82
C ILE A 72 -4.60 1.93 13.25
N THR A 73 -4.81 0.66 13.55
CA THR A 73 -5.30 0.19 14.86
C THR A 73 -4.44 -0.95 15.43
N GLY A 74 -4.76 -1.38 16.65
CA GLY A 74 -4.15 -2.53 17.32
C GLY A 74 -2.63 -2.39 17.55
N ARG A 75 -1.94 -3.53 17.51
CA ARG A 75 -0.48 -3.63 17.75
C ARG A 75 0.34 -2.69 16.86
N THR A 76 -0.07 -2.50 15.61
CA THR A 76 0.62 -1.59 14.68
C THR A 76 0.52 -0.14 15.13
N ALA A 77 -0.66 0.28 15.59
CA ALA A 77 -0.85 1.64 16.10
C ALA A 77 -0.04 1.88 17.38
N GLU A 78 -0.06 0.93 18.30
CA GLU A 78 0.74 0.97 19.53
C GLU A 78 2.24 1.08 19.22
N TRP A 79 2.75 0.21 18.34
CA TRP A 79 4.15 0.23 17.91
C TRP A 79 4.57 1.58 17.30
N LEU A 80 3.73 2.16 16.45
CA LEU A 80 3.99 3.45 15.82
C LEU A 80 4.01 4.60 16.85
N ARG A 81 3.06 4.60 17.80
CA ARG A 81 3.01 5.60 18.87
C ARG A 81 4.26 5.53 19.77
N LEU A 82 4.69 4.33 20.14
CA LEU A 82 5.93 4.11 20.92
C LEU A 82 7.18 4.63 20.19
N ARG A 83 7.15 4.69 18.85
CA ARG A 83 8.23 5.28 18.03
C ARG A 83 8.05 6.78 17.75
N GLY A 84 7.07 7.43 18.36
CA GLY A 84 6.82 8.86 18.19
C GLY A 84 6.17 9.23 16.86
N VAL A 85 5.50 8.29 16.18
CA VAL A 85 4.74 8.56 14.96
C VAL A 85 3.30 8.92 15.32
N ASP A 86 2.83 10.10 14.90
CA ASP A 86 1.42 10.49 15.04
C ASP A 86 0.56 9.71 14.02
N VAL A 87 -0.08 8.65 14.51
CA VAL A 87 -0.98 7.81 13.71
C VAL A 87 -2.25 8.52 13.26
N ALA A 88 -2.64 9.64 13.90
CA ALA A 88 -3.84 10.38 13.54
C ALA A 88 -3.69 11.11 12.19
N LEU A 89 -2.46 11.37 11.74
CA LEU A 89 -2.18 11.96 10.42
C LEU A 89 -2.75 11.10 9.29
N PHE A 90 -2.62 9.78 9.39
CA PHE A 90 -3.14 8.85 8.39
C PHE A 90 -4.67 8.91 8.27
N ALA A 91 -5.38 9.13 9.38
CA ALA A 91 -6.83 9.28 9.38
C ALA A 91 -7.30 10.56 8.66
N ARG A 92 -6.42 11.56 8.57
CA ARG A 92 -6.69 12.83 7.86
C ARG A 92 -6.18 12.83 6.41
N GLY A 93 -5.55 11.75 5.95
CA GLY A 93 -4.89 11.70 4.64
C GLY A 93 -3.59 12.52 4.59
N GLU A 94 -3.07 12.86 5.76
CA GLU A 94 -1.80 13.56 5.94
C GLU A 94 -0.67 12.55 6.14
N ARG A 95 0.58 13.01 6.00
CA ARG A 95 1.76 12.15 6.18
C ARG A 95 2.65 12.62 7.32
N PRO A 96 3.16 11.69 8.15
CA PRO A 96 4.23 12.00 9.10
C PRO A 96 5.49 12.39 8.33
N TYR A 97 5.99 13.59 8.59
CA TYR A 97 7.29 14.04 8.08
C TYR A 97 8.39 13.53 9.01
N PRO A 98 9.51 13.01 8.47
CA PRO A 98 10.69 12.72 9.28
C PRO A 98 11.10 13.99 10.03
N LYS A 99 11.41 13.88 11.32
CA LYS A 99 11.97 15.00 12.09
C LYS A 99 13.20 15.54 11.35
N GLY A 100 13.22 16.84 11.05
CA GLY A 100 14.31 17.51 10.33
C GLY A 100 14.07 17.78 8.83
N LEU A 101 12.95 17.35 8.25
CA LEU A 101 12.57 17.64 6.86
C LEU A 101 11.28 18.47 6.81
N ASN A 102 11.36 19.68 6.25
CA ASN A 102 10.18 20.53 6.05
C ASN A 102 9.20 19.89 5.06
N LYS A 103 7.90 20.09 5.32
CA LYS A 103 6.83 19.76 4.38
C LYS A 103 7.08 20.52 3.08
N PRO A 104 7.22 19.87 1.91
CA PRO A 104 7.29 20.57 0.64
C PRO A 104 6.05 21.45 0.51
N LYS A 105 6.26 22.74 0.21
CA LYS A 105 5.17 23.66 -0.08
C LYS A 105 4.37 23.07 -1.24
N ALA A 106 3.06 22.97 -1.06
CA ALA A 106 2.17 22.63 -2.17
C ALA A 106 2.38 23.70 -3.26
N SER A 107 2.80 23.27 -4.44
CA SER A 107 2.85 24.06 -5.67
C SER A 107 1.46 24.32 -6.19
#